data_AF-A0A379ES05-F1
#
_entry.id   AF-A0A379ES05-F1
#
_cell.length_a   1.000
_cell.length_b   1.000
_cell.length_c   1.000
_cell.angle_alpha   90.00
_cell.angle_beta   90.00
_cell.angle_gamma   90.00
#
_symmetry.space_group_name_H-M   'P 1'
#
loop_
_entity.id
_entity.type
_entity.pdbx_description
1 polymer ?
#
loop_
_entity_poly.entity_id
_entity_poly.type
_entity_poly.pdbx_seq_one_letter_code
_entity_poly.pdbx_strand_id
1 'polypeptide(L)'
;MNKTAGSTLLVSGTMIGAGMLAMPLTSAGIGFSFTLVLLIALWALLTCTALLFVEVYQTTDADAGIGTLAAQYFGRFGRIVATTVLLVFLYALLSAYVTGGGSILASSLPTIVNENTTSKIAIGIFTLFLVHLLLLVQKVLMV
;
A
#
# COMPACT_ATOMS: atom_id res chain seq x y z
N MET A 1 -16.81 -23.00 -2.07
CA MET A 1 -15.64 -22.40 -2.74
C MET A 1 -14.90 -21.54 -1.72
N ASN A 2 -13.61 -21.78 -1.56
CA ASN A 2 -12.91 -21.77 -0.26
C ASN A 2 -12.70 -20.35 0.30
N LYS A 3 -13.20 -20.03 1.51
CA LYS A 3 -13.01 -18.72 2.18
C LYS A 3 -11.52 -18.33 2.25
N THR A 4 -10.65 -19.33 2.40
CA THR A 4 -9.18 -19.18 2.37
C THR A 4 -8.67 -18.59 1.05
N ALA A 5 -9.20 -19.02 -0.09
CA ALA A 5 -8.76 -18.52 -1.39
C ALA A 5 -9.13 -17.04 -1.60
N GLY A 6 -10.31 -16.63 -1.11
CA GLY A 6 -10.75 -15.24 -1.14
C GLY A 6 -9.87 -14.32 -0.29
N SER A 7 -9.58 -14.71 0.95
CA SER A 7 -8.68 -13.96 1.84
C SER A 7 -7.25 -13.88 1.30
N THR A 8 -6.72 -14.99 0.76
CA THR A 8 -5.38 -14.99 0.15
C THR A 8 -5.30 -14.07 -1.07
N LEU A 9 -6.35 -14.01 -1.92
CA LEU A 9 -6.38 -13.12 -3.08
C LEU A 9 -6.41 -11.64 -2.70
N LEU A 10 -7.14 -11.29 -1.65
CA LEU A 10 -7.19 -9.91 -1.14
C LEU A 10 -5.82 -9.49 -0.59
N VAL A 11 -5.19 -10.36 0.20
CA VAL A 11 -3.88 -10.10 0.81
C VAL A 11 -2.77 -10.07 -0.25
N SER A 12 -2.81 -10.93 -1.27
CA SER A 12 -1.86 -10.87 -2.37
C SER A 12 -2.06 -9.64 -3.25
N GLY A 13 -3.29 -9.19 -3.45
CA GLY A 13 -3.61 -7.98 -4.21
C GLY A 13 -3.03 -6.70 -3.58
N THR A 14 -3.07 -6.58 -2.25
CA THR A 14 -2.46 -5.44 -1.54
C THR A 14 -0.93 -5.50 -1.54
N MET A 15 -0.34 -6.70 -1.49
CA MET A 15 1.12 -6.87 -1.58
C MET A 15 1.67 -6.58 -2.98
N ILE A 16 0.97 -6.97 -4.05
CA ILE A 16 1.39 -6.69 -5.43
C ILE A 16 1.32 -5.18 -5.74
N GLY A 17 0.35 -4.45 -5.16
CA GLY A 17 0.00 -3.04 -5.44
C GLY A 17 1.13 -2.04 -5.73
N ALA A 18 1.32 -1.02 -4.87
CA ALA A 18 2.31 0.04 -5.14
C ALA A 18 3.76 -0.46 -5.12
N GLY A 19 4.02 -1.59 -4.42
CA GLY A 19 5.36 -2.17 -4.30
C GLY A 19 5.96 -2.60 -5.64
N MET A 20 5.13 -3.03 -6.60
CA MET A 20 5.60 -3.48 -7.91
C MET A 20 6.16 -2.36 -8.79
N LEU A 21 5.70 -1.11 -8.62
CA LEU A 21 6.22 0.03 -9.39
C LEU A 21 7.60 0.51 -8.88
N ALA A 22 7.87 0.34 -7.58
CA ALA A 22 9.04 0.92 -6.93
C ALA A 22 10.28 0.01 -6.94
N MET A 23 10.09 -1.31 -6.86
CA MET A 23 11.16 -2.29 -6.66
C MET A 23 12.10 -2.47 -7.88
N PRO A 24 11.62 -2.56 -9.14
CA PRO A 24 12.52 -2.72 -10.29
C PRO A 24 13.35 -1.47 -10.56
N LEU A 25 12.78 -0.28 -10.32
CA LEU A 25 13.41 1.01 -10.61
C LEU A 25 14.61 1.30 -9.69
N THR A 26 14.54 0.88 -8.43
CA THR A 26 15.58 1.14 -7.42
C THR A 26 16.69 0.08 -7.42
N SER A 27 16.41 -1.14 -7.90
CA SER A 27 17.38 -2.24 -7.88
C SER A 27 18.23 -2.38 -9.15
N ALA A 28 17.95 -1.59 -10.20
CA ALA A 28 18.70 -1.62 -11.46
C ALA A 28 20.21 -1.31 -11.30
N GLY A 29 20.61 -0.64 -10.21
CA GLY A 29 22.01 -0.24 -9.97
C GLY A 29 22.86 -1.21 -9.15
N ILE A 30 22.28 -2.22 -8.48
CA ILE A 30 22.97 -3.01 -7.43
C ILE A 30 23.39 -4.41 -7.94
N GLY A 31 22.89 -4.85 -9.10
CA GLY A 31 23.19 -6.14 -9.70
C GLY A 31 22.18 -7.24 -9.33
N PHE A 32 21.95 -8.15 -10.28
CA PHE A 32 20.88 -9.15 -10.21
C PHE A 32 21.01 -10.11 -9.00
N SER A 33 22.22 -10.63 -8.76
CA SER A 33 22.44 -11.60 -7.68
C SER A 33 22.21 -10.99 -6.30
N PHE A 34 22.70 -9.77 -6.05
CA PHE A 34 22.49 -9.07 -4.79
C PHE A 34 21.01 -8.71 -4.58
N THR A 35 20.33 -8.26 -5.64
CA THR A 35 18.87 -7.99 -5.63
C THR A 35 18.08 -9.24 -5.25
N LEU A 36 18.44 -10.41 -5.80
CA LEU A 36 17.76 -11.67 -5.53
C LEU A 36 17.94 -12.10 -4.08
N VAL A 37 19.15 -12.01 -3.54
CA VAL A 37 19.42 -12.29 -2.11
C VAL A 37 18.64 -11.33 -1.22
N LEU A 38 18.60 -10.04 -1.55
CA LEU A 38 17.86 -9.03 -0.79
C LEU A 38 16.35 -9.31 -0.81
N LEU A 39 15.80 -9.70 -1.97
CA LEU A 39 14.39 -10.09 -2.11
C LEU A 39 14.05 -11.31 -1.25
N ILE A 40 14.88 -12.35 -1.24
CA ILE A 40 14.67 -13.53 -0.39
C ILE A 40 14.76 -13.16 1.08
N ALA A 41 15.72 -12.32 1.47
CA ALA A 41 15.87 -11.86 2.85
C ALA A 41 14.66 -11.02 3.31
N LEU A 42 14.21 -10.08 2.49
CA LEU A 42 13.00 -9.27 2.73
C LEU A 42 11.76 -10.15 2.82
N TRP A 43 11.62 -11.12 1.92
CA TRP A 43 10.52 -12.08 1.96
C TRP A 43 10.50 -12.87 3.27
N ALA A 44 11.65 -13.37 3.72
CA ALA A 44 11.76 -14.10 4.98
C ALA A 44 11.42 -13.20 6.18
N LEU A 45 11.94 -11.97 6.21
CA LEU A 45 11.68 -10.99 7.27
C LEU A 45 10.20 -10.60 7.35
N LEU A 46 9.57 -10.31 6.21
CA LEU A 46 8.15 -9.97 6.12
C LEU A 46 7.27 -11.15 6.53
N THR A 47 7.62 -12.36 6.10
CA THR A 47 6.89 -13.58 6.50
C THR A 47 7.00 -13.82 8.00
N CYS A 48 8.19 -13.67 8.59
CA CYS A 48 8.40 -13.79 10.03
C CYS A 48 7.56 -12.78 10.81
N THR A 49 7.56 -11.52 10.38
CA THR A 49 6.75 -10.45 11.00
C THR A 49 5.26 -10.75 10.90
N ALA A 50 4.79 -11.25 9.75
CA ALA A 50 3.40 -11.63 9.56
C ALA A 50 2.97 -12.78 10.49
N LEU A 51 3.83 -13.79 10.69
CA LEU A 51 3.56 -14.89 11.62
C LEU A 51 3.43 -14.40 13.07
N LEU A 52 4.35 -13.53 13.52
CA LEU A 52 4.27 -12.92 14.85
C LEU A 52 3.01 -12.07 15.02
N PHE A 53 2.63 -11.33 13.99
CA PHE A 53 1.42 -10.52 14.01
C PHE A 53 0.16 -11.39 14.10
N VAL A 54 0.12 -12.52 13.39
CA VAL A 54 -0.97 -13.49 13.47
C VAL A 54 -1.06 -14.09 14.88
N GLU A 55 0.07 -14.42 15.51
CA GLU A 55 0.10 -14.95 16.88
C GLU A 55 -0.46 -13.94 17.88
N VAL A 56 -0.05 -12.68 17.80
CA VAL A 56 -0.59 -11.60 18.64
C VAL A 56 -2.10 -11.43 18.44
N TYR A 57 -2.57 -11.46 17.18
CA TYR A 57 -4.00 -11.35 16.87
C TYR A 57 -4.84 -12.52 17.37
N GLN A 58 -4.26 -13.70 17.59
CA GLN A 58 -5.00 -14.85 18.16
C GLN A 58 -5.24 -14.71 19.67
N THR A 59 -4.46 -13.87 20.36
CA THR A 59 -4.56 -13.67 21.83
C THR A 59 -5.48 -12.51 22.23
N THR A 60 -6.01 -11.75 21.28
CA THR A 60 -6.85 -10.56 21.50
C THR A 60 -8.18 -10.70 20.75
N ASP A 61 -9.23 -10.06 21.26
CA ASP A 61 -10.56 -10.03 20.61
C ASP A 61 -10.50 -9.55 19.15
N ALA A 62 -11.26 -10.22 18.28
CA ALA A 62 -11.23 -10.05 16.82
C ALA A 62 -11.63 -8.64 16.31
N ASP A 63 -12.24 -7.80 17.16
CA ASP A 63 -12.65 -6.42 16.83
C ASP A 63 -11.58 -5.36 17.15
N ALA A 64 -10.40 -5.77 17.66
CA ALA A 64 -9.33 -4.83 17.95
C ALA A 64 -8.53 -4.47 16.68
N GLY A 65 -8.67 -3.24 16.20
CA GLY A 65 -7.77 -2.64 15.22
C GLY A 65 -6.33 -2.49 15.76
N ILE A 66 -5.37 -2.26 14.85
CA ILE A 66 -3.93 -2.13 15.18
C ILE A 66 -3.68 -1.07 16.27
N GLY A 67 -4.43 0.05 16.24
CA GLY A 67 -4.35 1.08 17.27
C GLY A 67 -4.87 0.66 18.65
N THR A 68 -5.88 -0.23 18.70
CA THR A 68 -6.40 -0.79 19.96
C THR A 68 -5.52 -1.93 20.49
N LEU A 69 -4.89 -2.73 19.62
CA LEU A 69 -3.84 -3.67 20.02
C LEU A 69 -2.63 -2.95 20.61
N ALA A 70 -2.18 -1.87 19.96
CA ALA A 70 -1.14 -1.01 20.52
C ALA A 70 -1.57 -0.40 21.88
N ALA A 71 -2.86 -0.16 22.09
CA ALA A 71 -3.38 0.29 23.37
C ALA A 71 -3.29 -0.78 24.47
N GLN A 72 -3.52 -2.05 24.12
CA GLN A 72 -3.46 -3.16 25.08
C GLN A 72 -2.02 -3.49 25.49
N TYR A 73 -1.07 -3.47 24.54
CA TYR A 73 0.33 -3.81 24.81
C TYR A 73 1.18 -2.61 25.31
N PHE A 74 0.95 -1.40 24.79
CA PHE A 74 1.77 -0.20 25.08
C PHE A 74 0.98 0.93 25.78
N GLY A 75 -0.29 0.70 26.13
CA GLY A 75 -1.13 1.69 26.80
C GLY A 75 -1.61 2.82 25.88
N ARG A 76 -2.18 3.87 26.50
CA ARG A 76 -2.83 4.99 25.79
C ARG A 76 -1.87 5.78 24.90
N PHE A 77 -0.59 5.83 25.26
CA PHE A 77 0.47 6.47 24.46
C PHE A 77 0.78 5.67 23.18
N GLY A 78 0.91 4.35 23.30
CA GLY A 78 1.12 3.45 22.15
C GLY A 78 -0.01 3.52 21.12
N ARG A 79 -1.26 3.66 21.57
CA ARG A 79 -2.41 3.88 20.68
C ARG A 79 -2.27 5.13 19.82
N ILE A 80 -1.87 6.25 20.42
CA ILE A 80 -1.73 7.53 19.71
C ILE A 80 -0.64 7.40 18.66
N VAL A 81 0.54 6.90 19.04
CA VAL A 81 1.66 6.71 18.11
C VAL A 81 1.29 5.78 16.96
N ALA A 82 0.70 4.60 17.25
CA ALA A 82 0.30 3.65 16.22
C ALA A 82 -0.73 4.24 15.25
N THR A 83 -1.71 5.00 15.78
CA THR A 83 -2.73 5.65 14.94
C THR A 83 -2.11 6.74 14.08
N THR A 84 -1.22 7.56 14.64
CA THR A 84 -0.50 8.61 13.88
C THR A 84 0.36 8.01 12.78
N VAL A 85 1.13 6.97 13.07
CA VAL A 85 1.96 6.26 12.08
C VAL A 85 1.08 5.67 10.98
N LEU A 86 -0.05 5.05 11.33
CA LEU A 86 -0.98 4.50 10.36
C LEU A 86 -1.55 5.58 9.42
N LEU A 87 -1.93 6.74 9.95
CA LEU A 87 -2.44 7.86 9.15
C LEU A 87 -1.37 8.43 8.21
N VAL A 88 -0.16 8.64 8.71
CA VAL A 88 0.98 9.11 7.90
C VAL A 88 1.31 8.10 6.81
N PHE A 89 1.30 6.81 7.13
CA PHE A 89 1.54 5.72 6.19
C PHE A 89 0.46 5.67 5.09
N LEU A 90 -0.83 5.77 5.45
CA LEU A 90 -1.92 5.83 4.48
C LEU A 90 -1.83 7.05 3.55
N TYR A 91 -1.45 8.20 4.09
CA TYR A 91 -1.22 9.41 3.29
C TYR A 91 -0.04 9.22 2.32
N ALA A 92 1.07 8.65 2.80
CA ALA A 92 2.24 8.36 1.96
C ALA A 92 1.90 7.37 0.83
N LEU A 93 1.12 6.32 1.13
CA LEU A 93 0.62 5.38 0.12
C LEU A 93 -0.25 6.10 -0.92
N LEU A 94 -1.22 6.90 -0.49
CA LEU A 94 -2.09 7.65 -1.40
C LEU A 94 -1.26 8.58 -2.31
N SER A 95 -0.30 9.30 -1.75
CA SER A 95 0.62 10.14 -2.52
C SER A 95 1.43 9.31 -3.52
N ALA A 96 1.98 8.17 -3.10
CA ALA A 96 2.74 7.28 -3.97
C ALA A 96 1.90 6.73 -5.12
N TYR A 97 0.63 6.39 -4.88
CA TYR A 97 -0.31 5.97 -5.92
C TYR A 97 -0.66 7.09 -6.90
N VAL A 98 -0.91 8.31 -6.40
CA VAL A 98 -1.22 9.47 -7.26
C VAL A 98 -0.03 9.83 -8.13
N THR A 99 1.18 9.89 -7.56
CA THR A 99 2.40 10.22 -8.31
C THR A 99 2.81 9.07 -9.24
N GLY A 100 2.84 7.83 -8.74
CA GLY A 100 3.22 6.66 -9.51
C GLY A 100 2.26 6.39 -10.66
N GLY A 101 0.96 6.27 -10.37
CA GLY A 101 -0.06 6.06 -11.41
C GLY A 101 -0.21 7.23 -12.38
N GLY A 102 -0.12 8.47 -11.86
CA GLY A 102 -0.13 9.67 -12.70
C GLY A 102 1.05 9.74 -13.68
N SER A 103 2.24 9.27 -13.27
CA SER A 103 3.42 9.23 -14.15
C SER A 103 3.31 8.18 -15.26
N ILE A 104 2.73 7.02 -14.98
CA ILE A 104 2.44 5.98 -15.98
C ILE A 104 1.44 6.50 -17.01
N LEU A 105 0.38 7.18 -16.53
CA LEU A 105 -0.63 7.78 -17.41
C LEU A 105 -0.05 8.92 -18.24
N ALA A 106 0.78 9.78 -17.64
CA ALA A 106 1.48 10.85 -18.34
C ALA A 106 2.38 10.32 -19.46
N SER A 107 3.08 9.21 -19.22
CA SER A 107 3.96 8.56 -20.20
C SER A 107 3.19 7.87 -21.34
N SER A 108 1.91 7.57 -21.13
CA SER A 108 1.05 6.91 -22.12
C SER A 108 0.25 7.89 -22.98
N LEU A 109 0.14 9.16 -22.58
CA LEU A 109 -0.57 10.19 -23.34
C LEU A 109 0.36 10.85 -24.37
N PRO A 110 -0.11 11.05 -25.62
CA PRO A 110 0.66 11.79 -26.62
C PRO A 110 0.90 13.24 -26.18
N THR A 111 2.07 13.79 -26.47
CA THR A 111 2.45 15.16 -26.07
C THR A 111 1.61 16.18 -26.83
N ILE A 112 0.62 16.80 -26.17
CA ILE A 112 -0.34 17.69 -26.85
C ILE A 112 0.23 19.12 -26.99
N VAL A 113 0.97 19.62 -25.98
CA VAL A 113 1.46 21.02 -25.97
C VAL A 113 2.87 21.19 -25.40
N ASN A 114 3.18 20.59 -24.25
CA ASN A 114 4.51 20.62 -23.59
C ASN A 114 4.58 19.45 -22.58
N GLU A 115 5.74 18.81 -22.40
CA GLU A 115 5.89 17.64 -21.49
C GLU A 115 5.47 17.94 -20.04
N ASN A 116 5.77 19.15 -19.56
CA ASN A 116 5.40 19.60 -18.20
C ASN A 116 3.89 19.84 -18.04
N THR A 117 3.23 20.32 -19.09
CA THR A 117 1.78 20.61 -19.05
C THR A 117 0.98 19.32 -19.21
N THR A 118 1.39 18.42 -20.10
CA THR A 118 0.79 17.08 -20.27
C THR A 118 0.91 16.26 -18.97
N SER A 119 2.08 16.28 -18.30
CA SER A 119 2.26 15.56 -17.03
C SER A 119 1.36 16.09 -15.92
N LYS A 120 1.23 17.41 -15.77
CA LYS A 120 0.35 18.02 -14.77
C LYS A 120 -1.13 17.70 -15.02
N ILE A 121 -1.55 17.71 -16.28
CA ILE A 121 -2.93 17.38 -16.66
C ILE A 121 -3.21 15.89 -16.44
N ALA A 122 -2.29 15.00 -16.81
CA ALA A 122 -2.43 13.56 -16.61
C ALA A 122 -2.53 13.18 -15.13
N ILE A 123 -1.68 13.76 -14.27
CA ILE A 123 -1.76 13.56 -12.82
C ILE A 123 -3.09 14.11 -12.27
N GLY A 124 -3.55 15.27 -12.75
CA GLY A 124 -4.84 15.85 -12.37
C GLY A 124 -6.03 14.94 -12.72
N ILE A 125 -6.07 14.41 -13.93
CA ILE A 125 -7.11 13.47 -14.39
C ILE A 125 -7.05 12.17 -13.58
N PHE A 126 -5.86 11.62 -13.36
CA PHE A 126 -5.66 10.41 -12.57
C PHE A 126 -6.15 10.59 -11.13
N THR A 127 -5.86 11.75 -10.53
CA THR A 127 -6.30 12.07 -9.16
C THR A 127 -7.82 12.17 -9.08
N LEU A 128 -8.47 12.85 -10.03
CA LEU A 128 -9.94 12.94 -10.08
C LEU A 128 -10.60 11.57 -10.24
N PHE A 129 -10.04 10.73 -11.11
CA PHE A 129 -10.51 9.36 -11.29
C PHE A 129 -10.37 8.55 -10.00
N LEU A 130 -9.21 8.62 -9.33
CA LEU A 130 -8.95 7.90 -8.09
C LEU A 130 -9.88 8.36 -6.96
N VAL A 131 -10.09 9.68 -6.82
CA VAL A 131 -11.04 10.25 -5.84
C VAL A 131 -12.48 9.81 -6.14
N HIS A 132 -12.89 9.84 -7.41
CA HIS A 132 -14.23 9.40 -7.80
C HIS A 132 -14.46 7.90 -7.51
N LEU A 133 -13.48 7.05 -7.82
CA LEU A 133 -13.51 5.64 -7.48
C LEU A 133 -13.61 5.41 -5.97
N LEU A 134 -12.83 6.16 -5.18
CA LEU A 134 -12.85 6.06 -3.71
C LEU A 134 -14.23 6.38 -3.15
N LEU A 135 -14.86 7.46 -3.63
CA LEU A 135 -16.21 7.87 -3.22
C LEU A 135 -17.26 6.83 -3.59
N LEU A 136 -17.13 6.19 -4.75
CA LEU A 136 -18.03 5.12 -5.19
C LEU A 136 -17.90 3.90 -4.27
N VAL A 137 -16.68 3.46 -3.98
CA VAL A 137 -16.42 2.34 -3.05
C VAL A 137 -16.96 2.65 -1.66
N GLN A 138 -16.76 3.87 -1.17
CA GLN A 138 -17.24 4.28 0.15
C GLN A 138 -18.78 4.32 0.21
N LYS A 139 -19.44 4.67 -0.90
CA LYS A 139 -20.90 4.63 -1.02
C LYS A 139 -21.44 3.20 -1.07
N VAL A 140 -20.74 2.28 -1.74
CA VAL A 140 -21.10 0.85 -1.77
C VAL A 140 -20.93 0.19 -0.39
N LEU A 141 -19.93 0.60 0.40
CA LEU A 141 -19.71 0.05 1.74
C LEU A 141 -20.74 0.54 2.79
N MET A 142 -21.43 1.65 2.52
CA MET A 142 -22.46 2.22 3.41
C MET A 142 -23.90 1.77 3.08
N VAL A 143 -24.09 0.84 2.14
CA VAL A 143 -25.37 0.21 1.77
C VAL A 143 -25.32 -1.27 2.16
#